data_AF-A0A2S1YHK3-F1
#
_entry.id   AF-A0A2S1YHK3-F1
#
_cell.length_a   1.000
_cell.length_b   1.000
_cell.length_c   1.000
_cell.angle_alpha   90.00
_cell.angle_beta   90.00
_cell.angle_gamma   90.00
#
_symmetry.space_group_name_H-M   'P 1'
#
loop_
_entity.id
_entity.type
_entity.pdbx_description
1 polymer ?
#
loop_
_entity_poly.entity_id
_entity_poly.type
_entity_poly.pdbx_seq_one_letter_code
_entity_poly.pdbx_strand_id
1 'polypeptide(L)'
;MEEINSVLQQLAENEQKQKELYEKKALFEEQLDLWKQQRLLKRKLSLLRNEETAVLIENWQYAWDIGAPMPHIVSDGLNLFLIYYLALRKQQKEVSNPVALVSFEHAISHKFGSPNDEVIEGHPLYEHGMEAYKAHQVVHSSWIAELEKINSIHTGYYPEYWKTLKHYIFTFHDNMFECIAKGYTIEVFNTRFKEVVFTATERLFT
;
A
#
# COMPACT_ATOMS: atom_id res chain seq x y z
N MET A 1 13.90 11.03 -22.29
CA MET A 1 12.87 11.21 -23.35
C MET A 1 12.69 9.95 -24.18
N GLU A 2 13.77 9.33 -24.67
CA GLU A 2 13.70 8.08 -25.45
C GLU A 2 12.99 6.93 -24.70
N GLU A 3 13.32 6.72 -23.42
CA GLU A 3 12.68 5.67 -22.61
C GLU A 3 11.18 5.92 -22.36
N ILE A 4 10.79 7.18 -22.11
CA ILE A 4 9.37 7.56 -21.96
C ILE A 4 8.59 7.26 -23.23
N ASN A 5 9.14 7.61 -24.40
CA ASN A 5 8.51 7.34 -25.69
C ASN A 5 8.36 5.83 -25.93
N SER A 6 9.37 5.04 -25.56
CA SER A 6 9.30 3.57 -25.65
C SER A 6 8.17 3.00 -24.78
N VAL A 7 8.03 3.46 -23.53
CA VAL A 7 6.96 3.01 -22.63
C VAL A 7 5.57 3.43 -23.16
N LEU A 8 5.44 4.65 -23.69
CA LEU A 8 4.19 5.12 -24.30
C LEU A 8 3.79 4.29 -25.51
N GLN A 9 4.75 3.90 -26.35
CA GLN A 9 4.49 3.00 -27.47
C GLN A 9 3.97 1.63 -26.99
N GLN A 10 4.63 1.04 -25.98
CA GLN A 10 4.20 -0.25 -25.41
C GLN A 10 2.79 -0.17 -24.78
N LEU A 11 2.44 0.95 -24.15
CA LEU A 11 1.09 1.17 -23.63
C LEU A 11 0.05 1.22 -24.76
N ALA A 12 0.32 1.95 -25.84
CA ALA A 12 -0.57 2.02 -27.00
C ALA A 12 -0.76 0.64 -27.66
N GLU A 13 0.31 -0.14 -27.78
CA GLU A 13 0.25 -1.53 -28.28
C GLU A 13 -0.59 -2.43 -27.35
N ASN A 14 -0.45 -2.29 -26.03
CA ASN A 14 -1.25 -3.04 -25.06
C ASN A 14 -2.74 -2.67 -25.13
N GLU A 15 -3.08 -1.39 -25.28
CA GLU A 15 -4.47 -0.95 -25.45
C GLU A 15 -5.11 -1.50 -26.73
N GLN A 16 -4.35 -1.54 -27.83
CA GLN A 16 -4.83 -2.16 -29.06
C GLN A 16 -5.09 -3.67 -28.85
N LYS A 17 -4.15 -4.38 -28.24
CA LYS A 17 -4.30 -5.81 -27.92
C LYS A 17 -5.50 -6.08 -27.00
N GLN A 18 -5.74 -5.22 -26.01
CA GLN A 18 -6.90 -5.36 -25.11
C GLN A 18 -8.21 -5.26 -25.88
N LYS A 19 -8.33 -4.30 -26.81
CA LYS A 19 -9.51 -4.16 -27.69
C LYS A 19 -9.72 -5.41 -28.53
N GLU A 20 -8.67 -5.93 -29.15
CA GLU A 20 -8.76 -7.15 -29.95
C GLU A 20 -9.16 -8.38 -29.12
N LEU A 21 -8.61 -8.55 -27.92
CA LEU A 21 -8.97 -9.66 -27.02
C LEU A 21 -10.42 -9.57 -26.54
N TYR A 22 -10.91 -8.36 -26.30
CA TYR A 22 -12.30 -8.11 -25.93
C TYR A 22 -13.26 -8.48 -27.07
N GLU A 23 -12.96 -8.03 -28.29
CA GLU A 23 -13.74 -8.36 -29.50
C GLU A 23 -13.75 -9.87 -29.78
N LYS A 24 -12.62 -10.54 -29.58
CA LYS A 24 -12.46 -11.98 -29.80
C LYS A 24 -13.03 -12.85 -28.67
N LYS A 25 -13.54 -12.26 -27.58
CA LYS A 25 -13.96 -12.98 -26.36
C LYS A 25 -12.88 -13.98 -25.89
N ALA A 26 -11.64 -13.51 -25.87
CA ALA A 26 -10.49 -14.32 -25.50
C ALA A 26 -10.58 -14.85 -24.06
N LEU A 27 -9.71 -15.80 -23.73
CA LEU A 27 -9.63 -16.39 -22.39
C LEU A 27 -9.31 -15.32 -21.33
N PHE A 28 -9.89 -15.49 -20.14
CA PHE A 28 -9.69 -14.59 -19.02
C PHE A 28 -8.21 -14.42 -18.63
N GLU A 29 -7.41 -15.48 -18.76
CA GLU A 29 -5.98 -15.45 -18.42
C GLU A 29 -5.17 -14.50 -19.32
N GLU A 30 -5.44 -14.48 -20.64
CA GLU A 30 -4.77 -13.58 -21.58
C GLU A 30 -5.09 -12.12 -21.30
N GLN A 31 -6.35 -11.83 -20.96
CA GLN A 31 -6.79 -10.50 -20.56
C GLN A 31 -6.13 -10.06 -19.25
N LEU A 32 -6.05 -10.97 -18.29
CA LEU A 32 -5.44 -10.71 -16.98
C LEU A 32 -3.94 -10.40 -17.10
N ASP A 33 -3.21 -11.15 -17.93
CA ASP A 33 -1.78 -10.92 -18.11
C ASP A 33 -1.49 -9.60 -18.84
N LEU A 34 -2.30 -9.26 -19.83
CA LEU A 34 -2.18 -7.97 -20.52
C LEU A 34 -2.52 -6.80 -19.58
N TRP A 35 -3.53 -6.96 -18.72
CA TRP A 35 -3.86 -5.98 -17.69
C TRP A 35 -2.71 -5.78 -16.70
N LYS A 36 -2.08 -6.86 -16.21
CA LYS A 36 -0.88 -6.78 -15.35
C LYS A 36 0.26 -6.04 -16.05
N GLN A 37 0.53 -6.35 -17.32
CA GLN A 37 1.56 -5.67 -18.11
C GLN A 37 1.27 -4.18 -18.24
N GLN A 38 0.03 -3.81 -18.55
CA GLN A 38 -0.37 -2.40 -18.65
C GLN A 38 -0.13 -1.66 -17.33
N ARG A 39 -0.46 -2.26 -16.18
CA ARG A 39 -0.20 -1.65 -14.86
C ARG A 39 1.28 -1.46 -14.57
N LEU A 40 2.13 -2.43 -14.93
CA LEU A 40 3.58 -2.30 -14.80
C LEU A 40 4.12 -1.14 -15.63
N LEU A 41 3.64 -1.00 -16.87
CA LEU A 41 4.04 0.09 -17.76
C LEU A 41 3.55 1.46 -17.27
N LYS A 42 2.32 1.56 -16.78
CA LYS A 42 1.77 2.79 -16.19
C LYS A 42 2.58 3.24 -14.97
N ARG A 43 2.89 2.32 -14.05
CA ARG A 43 3.79 2.59 -12.92
C ARG A 43 5.16 3.07 -13.41
N LYS A 44 5.77 2.36 -14.37
CA LYS A 44 7.08 2.72 -14.94
C LYS A 44 7.06 4.13 -15.54
N LEU A 45 6.01 4.46 -16.31
CA LEU A 45 5.85 5.79 -16.90
C LEU A 45 5.77 6.87 -15.82
N SER A 46 4.99 6.63 -14.78
CA SER A 46 4.81 7.58 -13.67
C SER A 46 6.12 7.85 -12.92
N LEU A 47 6.90 6.80 -12.65
CA LEU A 47 8.25 6.93 -12.08
C LEU A 47 9.18 7.75 -12.98
N LEU A 48 9.20 7.49 -14.30
CA LEU A 48 10.04 8.23 -15.25
C LEU A 48 9.67 9.71 -15.34
N ARG A 49 8.44 10.08 -14.96
CA ARG A 49 7.96 11.47 -14.93
C ARG A 49 8.14 12.14 -13.57
N ASN A 50 8.66 11.43 -12.57
CA ASN A 50 8.73 11.89 -11.18
C ASN A 50 7.35 12.29 -10.61
N GLU A 51 6.30 11.60 -11.02
CA GLU A 51 4.96 11.77 -10.47
C GLU A 51 4.84 11.01 -9.13
N GLU A 52 3.85 11.38 -8.32
CA GLU A 52 3.51 10.62 -7.11
C GLU A 52 3.09 9.20 -7.51
N THR A 53 3.84 8.20 -7.04
CA THR A 53 3.69 6.83 -7.53
C THR A 53 3.73 5.84 -6.38
N ALA A 54 2.79 4.90 -6.35
CA ALA A 54 2.81 3.76 -5.43
C ALA A 54 3.68 2.62 -5.99
N VAL A 55 4.72 2.27 -5.22
CA VAL A 55 5.65 1.17 -5.52
C VAL A 55 5.42 0.06 -4.53
N LEU A 56 5.37 -1.19 -5.00
CA LEU A 56 5.21 -2.35 -4.11
C LEU A 56 6.39 -2.43 -3.14
N ILE A 57 6.10 -2.71 -1.87
CA ILE A 57 7.16 -3.03 -0.91
C ILE A 57 7.73 -4.40 -1.29
N GLU A 58 9.02 -4.43 -1.62
CA GLU A 58 9.70 -5.64 -2.06
C GLU A 58 9.61 -6.75 -1.00
N ASN A 59 9.36 -7.98 -1.45
CA ASN A 59 9.32 -9.18 -0.61
C ASN A 59 8.32 -9.10 0.58
N TRP A 60 7.20 -8.40 0.41
CA TRP A 60 6.13 -8.39 1.41
C TRP A 60 5.56 -9.80 1.63
N GLN A 61 6.06 -10.48 2.66
CA GLN A 61 5.69 -11.87 3.00
C GLN A 61 4.47 -11.99 3.93
N TYR A 62 3.92 -10.85 4.36
CA TYR A 62 2.85 -10.75 5.36
C TYR A 62 1.53 -10.37 4.68
N ALA A 63 1.19 -11.07 3.59
CA ALA A 63 -0.06 -10.86 2.88
C ALA A 63 -1.25 -11.13 3.82
N TRP A 64 -2.22 -10.22 3.79
CA TRP A 64 -3.45 -10.34 4.57
C TRP A 64 -4.44 -11.30 3.93
N ASP A 65 -5.37 -11.79 4.73
CA ASP A 65 -6.55 -12.50 4.25
C ASP A 65 -7.35 -11.58 3.30
N ILE A 66 -7.69 -12.08 2.11
CA ILE A 66 -8.40 -11.26 1.11
C ILE A 66 -9.89 -11.16 1.38
N GLY A 67 -10.49 -12.07 2.16
CA GLY A 67 -11.91 -12.06 2.45
C GLY A 67 -12.26 -11.38 3.78
N ALA A 68 -11.45 -11.60 4.82
CA ALA A 68 -11.67 -11.01 6.14
C ALA A 68 -10.36 -10.59 6.81
N PRO A 69 -9.64 -9.59 6.26
CA PRO A 69 -8.38 -9.11 6.83
C PRO A 69 -8.56 -8.48 8.22
N MET A 70 -9.74 -7.92 8.50
CA MET A 70 -10.10 -7.23 9.74
C MET A 70 -9.02 -6.23 10.21
N PRO A 71 -8.59 -5.27 9.35
CA PRO A 71 -7.58 -4.31 9.74
C PRO A 71 -8.04 -3.47 10.95
N HIS A 72 -7.15 -3.30 11.92
CA HIS A 72 -7.40 -2.56 13.15
C HIS A 72 -6.21 -1.68 13.49
N ILE A 73 -6.48 -0.49 14.04
CA ILE A 73 -5.45 0.52 14.32
C ILE A 73 -5.46 0.86 15.79
N VAL A 74 -4.26 0.96 16.35
CA VAL A 74 -4.02 1.45 17.72
C VAL A 74 -2.97 2.56 17.62
N SER A 75 -3.26 3.76 18.12
CA SER A 75 -2.37 4.92 18.01
C SER A 75 -2.62 5.95 19.12
N ASP A 76 -1.57 6.69 19.51
CA ASP A 76 -1.60 7.77 20.51
C ASP A 76 -0.95 9.09 20.00
N GLY A 77 -0.73 9.22 18.69
CA GLY A 77 -0.10 10.38 18.06
C GLY A 77 1.43 10.30 17.96
N LEU A 78 2.09 9.42 18.71
CA LEU A 78 3.52 9.10 18.55
C LEU A 78 3.73 7.66 18.05
N ASN A 79 2.95 6.74 18.59
CA ASN A 79 2.94 5.33 18.27
C ASN A 79 1.79 5.03 17.30
N LEU A 80 2.06 4.15 16.34
CA LEU A 80 1.06 3.70 15.37
C LEU A 80 1.25 2.23 15.07
N PHE A 81 0.19 1.46 15.32
CA PHE A 81 0.14 0.04 15.07
C PHE A 81 -0.99 -0.30 14.11
N LEU A 82 -0.69 -1.14 13.13
CA LEU A 82 -1.67 -1.75 12.23
C LEU A 82 -1.71 -3.25 12.47
N ILE A 83 -2.89 -3.79 12.72
CA ILE A 83 -3.14 -5.17 13.09
C ILE A 83 -4.06 -5.78 12.05
N TYR A 84 -3.77 -6.97 11.54
CA TYR A 84 -4.64 -7.66 10.59
C TYR A 84 -4.37 -9.18 10.57
N TYR A 85 -5.33 -9.95 10.06
CA TYR A 85 -5.16 -11.39 9.83
C TYR A 85 -4.31 -11.67 8.59
N LEU A 86 -3.35 -12.57 8.73
CA LEU A 86 -2.57 -13.11 7.62
C LEU A 86 -3.36 -14.15 6.84
N ALA A 87 -3.13 -14.18 5.52
CA ALA A 87 -3.65 -15.24 4.67
C ALA A 87 -3.09 -16.61 5.12
N LEU A 88 -3.98 -17.57 5.35
CA LEU A 88 -3.58 -18.94 5.71
C LEU A 88 -2.71 -19.56 4.62
N ARG A 89 -1.54 -20.10 5.00
CA ARG A 89 -0.79 -20.99 4.13
C ARG A 89 -1.52 -22.34 4.08
N LYS A 90 -1.75 -22.88 2.87
CA LYS A 90 -2.51 -24.13 2.58
C LYS A 90 -2.13 -25.38 3.40
N GLN A 91 -1.08 -25.33 4.22
CA GLN A 91 -0.55 -26.47 4.99
C GLN A 91 -0.76 -26.39 6.51
N GLN A 92 -1.34 -25.30 7.06
CA GLN A 92 -1.62 -25.22 8.49
C GLN A 92 -3.00 -25.81 8.82
N LYS A 93 -3.00 -26.85 9.68
CA LYS A 93 -4.18 -27.63 10.06
C LYS A 93 -4.85 -27.19 11.38
N GLU A 94 -4.44 -26.12 12.06
CA GLU A 94 -5.05 -25.74 13.35
C GLU A 94 -5.31 -24.23 13.64
N VAL A 95 -6.57 -24.02 14.07
CA VAL A 95 -7.20 -23.20 15.14
C VAL A 95 -7.33 -21.66 15.02
N SER A 96 -6.42 -20.89 14.43
CA SER A 96 -6.68 -19.45 14.20
C SER A 96 -5.75 -18.85 13.17
N ASN A 97 -6.28 -17.96 12.30
CA ASN A 97 -5.47 -17.19 11.36
C ASN A 97 -4.38 -16.41 12.12
N PRO A 98 -3.09 -16.58 11.78
CA PRO A 98 -2.01 -15.79 12.38
C PRO A 98 -2.30 -14.29 12.23
N VAL A 99 -1.90 -13.50 13.21
CA VAL A 99 -2.16 -12.07 13.27
C VAL A 99 -0.85 -11.31 13.11
N ALA A 100 -0.81 -10.38 12.17
CA ALA A 100 0.31 -9.46 12.01
C ALA A 100 0.10 -8.22 12.88
N LEU A 101 1.17 -7.77 13.53
CA LEU A 101 1.27 -6.47 14.18
C LEU A 101 2.38 -5.68 13.49
N VAL A 102 2.02 -4.68 12.71
CA VAL A 102 2.96 -3.75 12.07
C VAL A 102 3.10 -2.53 12.98
N SER A 103 4.31 -2.26 13.44
CA SER A 103 4.63 -1.09 14.25
C SER A 103 5.34 -0.06 13.39
N PHE A 104 4.79 1.14 13.25
CA PHE A 104 5.38 2.21 12.45
C PHE A 104 6.25 3.13 13.30
N GLU A 105 7.51 3.27 12.92
CA GLU A 105 8.49 4.06 13.65
C GLU A 105 8.31 5.55 13.36
N HIS A 106 8.13 6.36 14.40
CA HIS A 106 7.94 7.81 14.30
C HIS A 106 6.83 8.18 13.28
N ALA A 107 5.68 7.53 13.40
CA ALA A 107 4.53 7.88 12.58
C ALA A 107 4.04 9.28 12.96
N ILE A 108 3.85 10.14 11.95
CA ILE A 108 3.41 11.53 12.16
C ILE A 108 1.98 11.78 11.72
N SER A 109 1.41 10.89 10.89
CA SER A 109 0.05 11.01 10.38
C SER A 109 -0.42 9.68 9.79
N HIS A 110 -1.72 9.39 9.90
CA HIS A 110 -2.34 8.24 9.26
C HIS A 110 -3.77 8.52 8.80
N LYS A 111 -4.26 7.72 7.85
CA LYS A 111 -5.63 7.69 7.35
C LYS A 111 -6.10 6.23 7.34
N PHE A 112 -7.39 6.03 7.60
CA PHE A 112 -7.99 4.70 7.55
C PHE A 112 -9.46 4.77 7.18
N GLY A 113 -9.89 3.92 6.25
CA GLY A 113 -11.27 3.87 5.79
C GLY A 113 -11.36 3.65 4.29
N SER A 114 -12.14 4.49 3.60
CA SER A 114 -12.31 4.45 2.13
C SER A 114 -11.00 4.71 1.39
N PRO A 115 -10.78 4.14 0.20
CA PRO A 115 -11.69 3.26 -0.56
C PRO A 115 -11.61 1.77 -0.16
N ASN A 116 -12.66 1.02 -0.51
CA ASN A 116 -12.63 -0.44 -0.56
C ASN A 116 -12.11 -0.93 -1.93
N ASP A 117 -12.02 -2.24 -2.13
CA ASP A 117 -11.54 -2.83 -3.38
C ASP A 117 -12.48 -2.57 -4.58
N GLU A 118 -13.79 -2.54 -4.37
CA GLU A 118 -14.80 -2.29 -5.41
C GLU A 118 -14.69 -0.90 -6.05
N VAL A 119 -14.21 0.09 -5.29
CA VAL A 119 -14.05 1.48 -5.77
C VAL A 119 -12.60 1.94 -5.81
N ILE A 120 -11.64 1.01 -5.71
CA ILE A 120 -10.21 1.33 -5.65
C ILE A 120 -9.72 2.07 -6.91
N GLU A 121 -10.37 1.86 -8.05
CA GLU A 121 -10.04 2.54 -9.30
C GLU A 121 -10.29 4.05 -9.29
N GLY A 122 -11.14 4.53 -8.36
CA GLY A 122 -11.37 5.96 -8.14
C GLY A 122 -10.25 6.65 -7.36
N HIS A 123 -9.29 5.90 -6.80
CA HIS A 123 -8.19 6.46 -6.04
C HIS A 123 -7.16 7.11 -6.97
N PRO A 124 -6.62 8.31 -6.64
CA PRO A 124 -5.65 9.02 -7.49
C PRO A 124 -4.42 8.19 -7.86
N LEU A 125 -3.96 7.30 -6.97
CA LEU A 125 -2.77 6.47 -7.23
C LEU A 125 -3.05 5.15 -7.97
N TYR A 126 -4.30 4.83 -8.31
CA TYR A 126 -4.63 3.57 -9.00
C TYR A 126 -3.90 3.43 -10.33
N GLU A 127 -3.94 4.50 -11.14
CA GLU A 127 -3.23 4.60 -12.42
C GLU A 127 -1.72 4.86 -12.25
N HIS A 128 -1.30 5.20 -11.02
CA HIS A 128 0.07 5.49 -10.64
C HIS A 128 0.66 4.39 -9.76
N GLY A 129 0.29 3.14 -10.04
CA GLY A 129 0.93 1.95 -9.47
C GLY A 129 0.31 1.36 -8.20
N MET A 130 -0.80 1.89 -7.68
CA MET A 130 -1.45 1.33 -6.49
C MET A 130 -2.32 0.12 -6.85
N GLU A 131 -2.02 -1.04 -6.30
CA GLU A 131 -2.72 -2.31 -6.52
C GLU A 131 -3.66 -2.68 -5.35
N ALA A 132 -4.74 -3.41 -5.62
CA ALA A 132 -5.59 -4.00 -4.58
C ALA A 132 -4.84 -5.14 -3.86
N TYR A 133 -5.09 -5.32 -2.57
CA TYR A 133 -4.50 -6.39 -1.77
C TYR A 133 -2.96 -6.39 -1.71
N LYS A 134 -2.35 -5.18 -1.74
CA LYS A 134 -0.90 -4.98 -1.73
C LYS A 134 -0.46 -3.88 -0.76
N ALA A 135 0.77 -4.04 -0.25
CA ALA A 135 1.46 -3.02 0.53
C ALA A 135 2.40 -2.22 -0.37
N HIS A 136 2.37 -0.90 -0.24
CA HIS A 136 3.09 0.04 -1.08
C HIS A 136 3.87 1.04 -0.25
N GLN A 137 4.95 1.54 -0.83
CA GLN A 137 5.58 2.80 -0.49
C GLN A 137 5.31 3.80 -1.63
N VAL A 138 4.84 4.99 -1.29
CA VAL A 138 4.63 6.08 -2.25
C VAL A 138 5.90 6.89 -2.38
N VAL A 139 6.39 7.04 -3.61
CA VAL A 139 7.50 7.93 -3.96
C VAL A 139 6.96 9.25 -4.49
N HIS A 140 7.76 10.32 -4.35
CA HIS A 140 7.35 11.70 -4.68
C HIS A 140 6.04 12.10 -3.98
N SER A 141 5.89 11.75 -2.71
CA SER A 141 4.61 11.90 -2.04
C SER A 141 4.20 13.36 -1.85
N SER A 142 3.05 13.72 -2.41
CA SER A 142 2.41 15.02 -2.26
C SER A 142 1.98 15.26 -0.82
N TRP A 143 1.54 14.21 -0.11
CA TRP A 143 1.13 14.29 1.29
C TRP A 143 2.30 14.63 2.23
N ILE A 144 3.48 14.05 2.01
CA ILE A 144 4.70 14.44 2.77
C ILE A 144 5.03 15.91 2.51
N ALA A 145 5.01 16.35 1.25
CA ALA A 145 5.31 17.73 0.89
C ALA A 145 4.31 18.73 1.49
N GLU A 146 3.02 18.36 1.56
CA GLU A 146 1.97 19.14 2.20
C GLU A 146 2.24 19.30 3.71
N LEU A 147 2.50 18.20 4.41
CA LEU A 147 2.78 18.23 5.84
C LEU A 147 4.09 18.97 6.16
N GLU A 148 5.13 18.81 5.35
CA GLU A 148 6.41 19.54 5.49
C GLU A 148 6.16 21.05 5.39
N LYS A 149 5.40 21.46 4.37
CA LYS A 149 5.05 22.87 4.18
C LYS A 149 4.30 23.45 5.38
N ILE A 150 3.32 22.72 5.92
CA ILE A 150 2.57 23.15 7.11
C ILE A 150 3.51 23.34 8.31
N ASN A 151 4.41 22.39 8.53
CA ASN A 151 5.32 22.41 9.70
C ASN A 151 6.54 23.33 9.52
N SER A 152 6.82 23.79 8.30
CA SER A 152 7.97 24.66 7.99
C SER A 152 7.96 26.02 8.70
N ILE A 153 6.80 26.45 9.24
CA ILE A 153 6.67 27.69 10.01
C ILE A 153 7.24 27.58 11.44
N HIS A 154 7.48 26.35 11.92
CA HIS A 154 7.96 26.12 13.28
C HIS A 154 9.42 26.55 13.43
N THR A 155 9.77 27.20 14.53
CA THR A 155 11.14 27.72 14.76
C THR A 155 12.20 26.61 14.82
N GLY A 156 11.79 25.40 15.22
CA GLY A 156 12.61 24.18 15.19
C GLY A 156 12.50 23.36 13.91
N TYR A 157 12.04 23.95 12.79
CA TYR A 157 11.93 23.24 11.51
C TYR A 157 13.28 22.64 11.10
N TYR A 158 13.27 21.33 10.79
CA TYR A 158 14.45 20.58 10.40
C TYR A 158 14.17 19.80 9.10
N PRO A 159 14.58 20.32 7.91
CA PRO A 159 14.23 19.73 6.62
C PRO A 159 14.79 18.33 6.42
N GLU A 160 15.95 18.00 7.02
CA GLU A 160 16.53 16.67 6.87
C GLU A 160 15.69 15.58 7.53
N TYR A 161 14.88 15.90 8.56
CA TYR A 161 13.95 14.93 9.15
C TYR A 161 12.89 14.47 8.14
N TRP A 162 12.35 15.40 7.35
CA TRP A 162 11.31 15.12 6.35
C TRP A 162 11.79 14.17 5.25
N LYS A 163 13.07 14.26 4.88
CA LYS A 163 13.71 13.34 3.94
C LYS A 163 13.80 11.90 4.45
N THR A 164 13.67 11.68 5.76
CA THR A 164 13.67 10.33 6.35
C THR A 164 12.29 9.67 6.37
N LEU A 165 11.24 10.46 6.15
CA LEU A 165 9.87 9.98 6.20
C LEU A 165 9.49 9.26 4.89
N LYS A 166 8.64 8.25 5.03
CA LYS A 166 8.10 7.47 3.92
C LYS A 166 6.59 7.40 4.06
N HIS A 167 5.91 7.40 2.93
CA HIS A 167 4.47 7.25 2.86
C HIS A 167 4.16 5.79 2.50
N TYR A 168 3.42 5.09 3.35
CA TYR A 168 3.00 3.70 3.16
C TYR A 168 1.50 3.60 2.91
N ILE A 169 1.09 2.68 2.03
CA ILE A 169 -0.32 2.38 1.72
C ILE A 169 -0.55 0.87 1.77
N PHE A 170 -1.62 0.45 2.45
CA PHE A 170 -2.06 -0.93 2.56
C PHE A 170 -3.52 -1.02 2.08
N THR A 171 -3.77 -1.82 1.05
CA THR A 171 -5.09 -1.94 0.40
C THR A 171 -5.81 -3.22 0.82
N PHE A 172 -6.72 -3.13 1.79
CA PHE A 172 -7.53 -4.27 2.25
C PHE A 172 -8.81 -4.41 1.41
N HIS A 173 -9.63 -5.41 1.75
CA HIS A 173 -10.92 -5.65 1.10
C HIS A 173 -11.86 -4.45 1.28
N ASP A 174 -12.24 -4.16 2.52
CA ASP A 174 -13.25 -3.11 2.79
C ASP A 174 -12.65 -1.72 3.01
N ASN A 175 -11.33 -1.64 3.24
CA ASN A 175 -10.68 -0.40 3.65
C ASN A 175 -9.24 -0.28 3.12
N MET A 176 -8.74 0.94 3.17
CA MET A 176 -7.35 1.29 2.96
C MET A 176 -6.77 1.89 4.24
N PHE A 177 -5.50 1.59 4.50
CA PHE A 177 -4.70 2.26 5.52
C PHE A 177 -3.54 2.99 4.84
N GLU A 178 -3.31 4.22 5.25
CA GLU A 178 -2.16 5.03 4.80
C GLU A 178 -1.48 5.67 5.99
N CYS A 179 -0.15 5.78 5.98
CA CYS A 179 0.57 6.55 7.00
C CYS A 179 1.88 7.14 6.49
N ILE A 180 2.34 8.18 7.19
CA ILE A 180 3.68 8.74 7.04
C ILE A 180 4.49 8.39 8.28
N ALA A 181 5.58 7.65 8.09
CA ALA A 181 6.46 7.17 9.15
C ALA A 181 7.89 7.01 8.64
N LYS A 182 8.88 6.93 9.54
CA LYS A 182 10.28 6.73 9.18
C LYS A 182 10.56 5.30 8.68
N GLY A 183 9.86 4.33 9.28
CA GLY A 183 10.09 2.90 9.09
C GLY A 183 8.94 2.08 9.66
N TYR A 184 9.08 0.76 9.61
CA TYR A 184 8.17 -0.15 10.28
C TYR A 184 8.89 -1.45 10.68
N THR A 185 8.35 -2.12 11.69
CA THR A 185 8.69 -3.48 12.09
C THR A 185 7.44 -4.34 12.11
N ILE A 186 7.59 -5.67 12.02
CA ILE A 186 6.45 -6.59 11.95
C ILE A 186 6.70 -7.77 12.86
N GLU A 187 5.69 -8.10 13.67
CA GLU A 187 5.62 -9.30 14.48
C GLU A 187 4.41 -10.14 14.05
N VAL A 188 4.57 -11.47 14.11
CA VAL A 188 3.50 -12.42 13.79
C VAL A 188 3.14 -13.21 15.04
N PHE A 189 1.86 -13.21 15.38
CA PHE A 189 1.34 -13.89 16.55
C PHE A 189 0.41 -15.04 16.15
N ASN A 190 0.61 -16.20 16.78
CA ASN A 190 -0.31 -17.33 16.70
C ASN A 190 -1.25 -17.32 17.92
N THR A 191 -2.03 -16.25 18.06
CA THR A 191 -2.96 -16.03 19.16
C THR A 191 -4.25 -15.40 18.66
N ARG A 192 -5.22 -15.18 19.55
CA ARG A 192 -6.46 -14.49 19.22
C ARG A 192 -6.19 -13.02 18.92
N PHE A 193 -6.86 -12.48 17.90
CA PHE A 193 -6.71 -11.07 17.48
C PHE A 193 -6.80 -10.07 18.62
N LYS A 194 -7.76 -10.25 19.55
CA LYS A 194 -7.93 -9.36 20.70
C LYS A 194 -6.68 -9.26 21.60
N GLU A 195 -5.89 -10.33 21.72
CA GLU A 195 -4.68 -10.33 22.54
C GLU A 195 -3.58 -9.48 21.88
N VAL A 196 -3.53 -9.47 20.54
CA VAL A 196 -2.61 -8.61 19.79
C VAL A 196 -3.03 -7.14 19.88
N VAL A 197 -4.34 -6.87 19.88
CA VAL A 197 -4.87 -5.52 20.16
C VAL A 197 -4.44 -5.06 21.56
N PHE A 198 -4.61 -5.87 22.59
CA PHE A 198 -4.16 -5.53 23.94
C PHE A 198 -2.65 -5.32 24.01
N THR A 199 -1.87 -6.18 23.35
CA THR A 199 -0.41 -6.02 23.25
C THR A 199 -0.05 -4.65 22.62
N ALA A 200 -0.71 -4.26 21.53
CA ALA A 200 -0.49 -2.96 20.90
C ALA A 200 -0.91 -1.79 21.80
N THR A 201 -2.02 -1.93 22.52
CA THR A 201 -2.50 -0.91 23.48
C THR A 201 -1.53 -0.75 24.65
N GLU A 202 -0.99 -1.84 25.21
CA GLU A 202 0.00 -1.78 26.29
C GLU A 202 1.25 -1.01 25.84
N ARG A 203 1.71 -1.24 24.60
CA ARG A 203 2.88 -0.57 24.01
C ARG A 203 2.68 0.92 23.72
N LEU A 204 1.44 1.44 23.73
CA LEU A 204 1.21 2.89 23.66
C LEU A 204 1.75 3.61 24.90
N PHE A 205 1.74 2.95 26.06
CA PHE A 205 2.02 3.57 27.34
C PHE A 205 3.42 3.27 27.90
N THR A 206 4.32 2.75 27.06
CA THR A 206 5.71 2.39 27.40
C THR A 206 6.70 3.29 26.70
#